data_AF-A0A7K4SFJ3-F1
#
_entry.id   AF-A0A7K4SFJ3-F1
#
_cell.length_a   1.000
_cell.length_b   1.000
_cell.length_c   1.000
_cell.angle_alpha   90.00
_cell.angle_beta   90.00
_cell.angle_gamma   90.00
#
_symmetry.space_group_name_H-M   'P 1'
#
loop_
_entity.id
_entity.type
_entity.pdbx_description
1 polymer ?
#
loop_
_entity_poly.entity_id
_entity_poly.type
_entity_poly.pdbx_seq_one_letter_code
_entity_poly.pdbx_strand_id
1 'polypeptide(L)'
;GKPFVPKSPAQEVPREEQVTLEPELEEALANATDAEMCDIAAILGMYTLMSNKQYYDAICSGNITNTEGINSVVKPDTYKPVPDEPPNPTNVEETLRQIQANDAALEDVNLNNIKAS
;
A
#
# COMPACT_ATOMS: atom_id res chain seq x y z
N GLY A 1 5.63 -22.25 26.40
CA GLY A 1 4.82 -21.17 25.77
C GLY A 1 3.89 -20.60 26.82
N LYS A 2 3.50 -19.32 26.69
CA LYS A 2 2.49 -18.74 27.60
C LYS A 2 1.12 -19.40 27.33
N PRO A 3 0.39 -19.84 28.37
CA PRO A 3 -0.95 -20.41 28.18
C PRO A 3 -1.89 -19.35 27.60
N PHE A 4 -2.76 -19.76 26.68
CA PHE A 4 -3.77 -18.90 26.09
C PHE A 4 -4.80 -18.47 27.15
N VAL A 5 -5.06 -17.16 27.24
CA VAL A 5 -6.11 -16.60 28.09
C VAL A 5 -7.25 -16.15 27.17
N PRO A 6 -8.48 -16.70 27.34
CA PRO A 6 -9.64 -16.26 26.58
C PRO A 6 -9.85 -14.75 26.75
N LYS A 7 -10.11 -14.03 25.66
CA LYS A 7 -10.48 -12.61 25.74
C LYS A 7 -11.80 -12.50 26.51
N SER A 8 -11.84 -11.62 27.50
CA SER A 8 -13.08 -11.24 28.18
C SER A 8 -14.14 -10.82 27.14
N PRO A 9 -15.44 -11.06 27.40
CA PRO A 9 -16.50 -10.62 26.49
C PRO A 9 -16.34 -9.12 26.20
N ALA A 10 -16.60 -8.73 24.94
CA ALA A 10 -16.45 -7.36 24.48
C ALA A 10 -17.12 -6.42 25.48
N GLN A 11 -16.33 -5.51 26.05
CA GLN A 11 -16.83 -4.48 26.94
C GLN A 11 -17.89 -3.69 26.17
N GLU A 12 -19.15 -3.74 26.64
CA GLU A 12 -20.22 -2.95 26.06
C GLU A 12 -19.81 -1.48 26.12
N VAL A 13 -19.85 -0.81 24.96
CA VAL A 13 -19.54 0.61 24.86
C VAL A 13 -20.45 1.36 25.85
N PRO A 14 -19.90 2.15 26.79
CA PRO A 14 -20.69 2.93 27.75
C PRO A 14 -21.82 3.67 27.05
N ARG A 15 -23.02 3.71 27.65
CA ARG A 15 -24.20 4.35 27.03
C ARG A 15 -23.98 5.80 26.63
N GLU A 16 -23.06 6.48 27.31
CA GLU A 16 -22.66 7.86 27.06
C GLU A 16 -21.84 8.02 25.77
N GLU A 17 -21.21 6.95 25.29
CA GLU A 17 -20.45 6.88 24.03
C GLU A 17 -21.30 6.34 22.86
N GLN A 18 -22.57 6.01 23.10
CA GLN A 18 -23.48 5.56 22.04
C GLN A 18 -23.91 6.74 21.18
N VAL A 19 -23.45 6.76 19.93
CA VAL A 19 -23.91 7.72 18.92
C VAL A 19 -25.27 7.23 18.41
N THR A 20 -26.31 8.03 18.63
CA THR A 20 -27.65 7.78 18.04
C THR A 20 -27.78 8.64 16.79
N LEU A 21 -28.02 7.99 15.65
CA LEU A 21 -28.28 8.67 14.38
C LEU A 21 -29.77 8.98 14.24
N GLU A 22 -30.10 9.91 13.35
CA GLU A 22 -31.49 10.09 12.93
C GLU A 22 -31.97 8.83 12.18
N PRO A 23 -33.26 8.44 12.29
CA PRO A 23 -33.74 7.17 11.73
C PRO A 23 -33.44 7.01 10.23
N GLU A 24 -33.54 8.09 9.46
CA GLU A 24 -33.24 8.09 8.02
C GLU A 24 -31.75 7.83 7.75
N LEU A 25 -30.85 8.39 8.57
CA LEU A 25 -29.41 8.19 8.44
C LEU A 25 -28.97 6.81 8.90
N GLU A 26 -29.58 6.28 9.96
CA GLU A 26 -29.33 4.92 10.42
C GLU A 26 -29.77 3.89 9.37
N GLU A 27 -30.94 4.08 8.76
CA GLU A 27 -31.42 3.24 7.67
C GLU A 27 -30.53 3.36 6.41
N ALA A 28 -30.14 4.57 6.03
CA ALA A 28 -29.23 4.79 4.89
C ALA A 28 -27.86 4.12 5.12
N LEU A 29 -27.30 4.26 6.33
CA LEU A 29 -26.02 3.64 6.68
C LEU A 29 -26.12 2.11 6.73
N ALA A 30 -27.22 1.56 7.26
CA ALA A 30 -27.45 0.12 7.31
C ALA A 30 -27.64 -0.52 5.93
N ASN A 31 -28.16 0.24 4.95
CA ASN A 31 -28.35 -0.20 3.57
C ASN A 31 -27.23 0.25 2.61
N ALA A 32 -26.24 1.00 3.10
CA ALA A 32 -25.13 1.48 2.27
C ALA A 32 -24.31 0.32 1.70
N THR A 33 -23.89 0.47 0.45
CA THR A 33 -23.01 -0.49 -0.20
C THR A 33 -21.58 -0.38 0.34
N ASP A 34 -20.79 -1.45 0.16
CA ASP A 34 -19.37 -1.45 0.54
C ASP A 34 -18.56 -0.32 -0.14
N ALA A 35 -18.96 0.09 -1.34
CA ALA A 35 -18.34 1.21 -2.06
C ALA A 35 -18.64 2.54 -1.36
N GLU A 36 -19.90 2.81 -1.02
CA GLU A 36 -20.33 4.03 -0.33
C GLU A 36 -19.73 4.10 1.09
N MET A 37 -19.65 2.96 1.79
CA MET A 37 -18.96 2.87 3.08
C MET A 37 -17.47 3.22 2.98
N CYS A 38 -16.82 2.82 1.89
CA CYS A 38 -15.43 3.15 1.61
C CYS A 38 -15.27 4.65 1.31
N ASP A 39 -16.18 5.24 0.53
CA ASP A 39 -16.21 6.69 0.27
C ASP A 39 -16.39 7.49 1.57
N ILE A 40 -17.31 7.06 2.44
CA ILE A 40 -17.53 7.65 3.77
C ILE A 40 -16.25 7.58 4.61
N ALA A 41 -15.60 6.41 4.66
CA ALA A 41 -14.35 6.23 5.41
C ALA A 41 -13.20 7.09 4.86
N ALA A 42 -13.14 7.30 3.54
CA ALA A 42 -12.17 8.19 2.91
C ALA A 42 -12.39 9.65 3.31
N ILE A 43 -13.64 10.15 3.23
CA ILE A 43 -13.98 11.54 3.56
C ILE A 43 -13.79 11.83 5.06
N LEU A 44 -14.16 10.88 5.92
CA LEU A 44 -14.03 11.02 7.38
C LEU A 44 -12.60 10.76 7.89
N GLY A 45 -11.65 10.41 7.01
CA GLY A 45 -10.28 10.10 7.41
C GLY A 45 -10.13 8.78 8.18
N MET A 46 -11.13 7.89 8.10
CA MET A 46 -11.11 6.54 8.70
C MET A 46 -10.45 5.51 7.79
N TYR A 47 -9.29 5.85 7.20
CA TYR A 47 -8.54 4.97 6.28
C TYR A 47 -8.05 3.68 6.94
N THR A 48 -8.01 3.61 8.27
CA THR A 48 -7.66 2.38 9.03
C THR A 48 -8.69 1.27 8.89
N LEU A 49 -9.91 1.59 8.44
CA LEU A 49 -10.95 0.61 8.13
C LEU A 49 -10.74 -0.05 6.76
N MET A 50 -9.78 0.44 5.97
CA MET A 50 -9.41 -0.12 4.66
C MET A 50 -8.16 -0.99 4.78
N SER A 51 -8.03 -1.99 3.90
CA SER A 51 -6.75 -2.71 3.75
C SER A 51 -5.67 -1.80 3.14
N ASN A 52 -4.39 -2.11 3.41
CA ASN A 52 -3.26 -1.38 2.81
C ASN A 52 -3.37 -1.29 1.28
N LYS A 53 -3.82 -2.36 0.63
CA LYS A 53 -4.02 -2.41 -0.81
C LYS A 53 -5.08 -1.41 -1.27
N GLN A 54 -6.26 -1.42 -0.64
CA GLN A 54 -7.36 -0.51 -0.93
C GLN A 54 -6.94 0.97 -0.77
N TYR A 55 -6.15 1.25 0.27
CA TYR A 55 -5.61 2.60 0.51
C TYR A 55 -4.69 3.08 -0.63
N TYR A 56 -3.69 2.28 -1.02
CA TYR A 56 -2.76 2.68 -2.08
C TYR A 56 -3.41 2.72 -3.47
N ASP A 57 -4.33 1.81 -3.77
CA ASP A 57 -5.08 1.82 -5.02
C ASP A 57 -5.91 3.12 -5.11
N ALA A 58 -6.67 3.47 -4.06
CA ALA A 58 -7.49 4.68 -4.03
C ALA A 58 -6.66 5.97 -4.18
N ILE A 59 -5.46 6.04 -3.59
CA ILE A 59 -4.55 7.20 -3.75
C ILE A 59 -4.02 7.30 -5.18
N CYS A 60 -3.65 6.18 -5.80
CA CYS A 60 -3.06 6.19 -7.13
C CYS A 60 -4.08 6.46 -8.24
N SER A 61 -5.30 5.93 -8.11
CA SER A 61 -6.31 6.01 -9.17
C SER A 61 -7.37 7.09 -8.94
N GLY A 62 -7.44 7.68 -7.74
CA GLY A 62 -8.45 8.67 -7.37
C GLY A 62 -9.87 8.10 -7.34
N ASN A 63 -10.02 6.78 -7.46
CA ASN A 63 -11.27 6.05 -7.41
C ASN A 63 -11.09 4.76 -6.59
N ILE A 64 -12.12 4.38 -5.84
CA ILE A 64 -12.09 3.17 -5.02
C ILE A 64 -12.33 1.98 -5.94
N THR A 65 -11.26 1.36 -6.42
CA THR A 65 -11.31 0.27 -7.42
C THR A 65 -11.62 -1.10 -6.82
N ASN A 66 -11.60 -1.23 -5.49
CA ASN A 66 -11.72 -2.51 -4.82
C ASN A 66 -12.94 -2.54 -3.88
N THR A 67 -13.94 -3.33 -4.28
CA THR A 67 -15.26 -3.48 -3.64
C THR A 67 -15.30 -4.64 -2.63
N GLU A 68 -14.16 -5.20 -2.20
CA GLU A 68 -14.19 -6.36 -1.27
C GLU A 68 -14.67 -5.98 0.16
N GLY A 69 -15.05 -4.72 0.39
CA GLY A 69 -15.70 -4.24 1.63
C GLY A 69 -14.76 -4.11 2.82
N ILE A 70 -15.30 -3.56 3.92
CA ILE A 70 -14.59 -3.39 5.20
C ILE A 70 -14.30 -4.76 5.86
N ASN A 71 -15.10 -5.78 5.51
CA ASN A 71 -14.93 -7.15 5.97
C ASN A 71 -14.01 -8.01 5.07
N SER A 72 -13.30 -7.38 4.12
CA SER A 72 -12.42 -8.12 3.20
C SER A 72 -11.33 -8.88 3.96
N VAL A 73 -11.17 -10.16 3.65
CA VAL A 73 -10.01 -10.92 4.11
C VAL A 73 -8.79 -10.42 3.36
N VAL A 74 -7.85 -9.79 4.08
CA VAL A 74 -6.58 -9.33 3.52
C VAL A 74 -5.83 -10.50 2.90
N LYS A 75 -5.78 -10.52 1.57
CA LYS A 75 -4.98 -11.47 0.79
C LYS A 75 -3.57 -10.89 0.64
N PRO A 76 -2.51 -11.73 0.72
CA PRO A 76 -1.17 -11.28 0.36
C PRO A 76 -1.16 -10.89 -1.12
N ASP A 77 -0.44 -9.82 -1.46
CA ASP A 77 -0.25 -9.46 -2.86
C ASP A 77 0.44 -10.58 -3.63
N THR A 78 -0.03 -10.84 -4.85
CA THR A 78 0.66 -11.75 -5.76
C THR A 78 1.99 -11.10 -6.15
N TYR A 79 3.10 -11.82 -5.91
CA TYR A 79 4.42 -11.37 -6.31
C TYR A 79 4.41 -11.04 -7.80
N LYS A 80 4.65 -9.77 -8.14
CA LYS A 80 4.87 -9.35 -9.52
C LYS A 80 6.30 -9.74 -9.86
N PRO A 81 6.54 -10.74 -10.74
CA PRO A 81 7.89 -11.07 -11.14
C PRO A 81 8.52 -9.84 -11.77
N VAL A 82 9.55 -9.30 -11.12
CA VAL A 82 10.37 -8.25 -11.72
C VAL A 82 11.22 -8.94 -12.79
N PRO A 83 11.15 -8.51 -14.06
CA PRO A 83 12.06 -9.01 -15.08
C PRO A 83 13.50 -8.77 -14.64
N ASP A 84 14.38 -9.74 -14.87
CA ASP A 84 15.81 -9.54 -14.60
C ASP A 84 16.32 -8.37 -15.45
N GLU A 85 16.93 -7.39 -14.80
CA GLU A 85 17.59 -6.30 -15.50
C GLU A 85 18.79 -6.87 -16.29
N PRO A 86 19.05 -6.36 -17.52
CA PRO A 86 20.23 -6.75 -18.26
C PRO A 86 21.50 -6.40 -17.46
N PRO A 87 22.60 -7.16 -17.63
CA PRO A 87 23.85 -6.84 -16.96
C PRO A 87 24.31 -5.43 -17.32
N ASN A 88 24.93 -4.73 -16.35
CA ASN A 88 25.46 -3.39 -16.57
C ASN A 88 26.43 -3.40 -17.78
N PRO A 89 26.18 -2.59 -18.82
CA PRO A 89 26.98 -2.58 -20.05
C PRO A 89 28.29 -1.79 -19.92
N THR A 90 28.54 -1.12 -18.79
CA THR A 90 29.74 -0.29 -18.58
C THR A 90 31.03 -1.11 -18.71
N ASN A 91 31.89 -0.72 -19.64
CA ASN A 91 33.23 -1.28 -19.79
C ASN A 91 34.20 -0.59 -18.82
N VAL A 92 34.67 -1.33 -17.82
CA VAL A 92 35.54 -0.81 -16.76
C VAL A 92 36.87 -0.27 -17.31
N GLU A 93 37.50 -1.02 -18.22
CA GLU A 93 38.81 -0.66 -18.79
C GLU A 93 38.73 0.63 -19.62
N GLU A 94 37.68 0.75 -20.42
CA GLU A 94 37.46 1.93 -21.25
C GLU A 94 37.12 3.16 -20.41
N THR A 95 36.21 2.99 -19.44
CA THR A 95 35.81 4.06 -18.53
C THR A 95 37.00 4.57 -17.72
N LEU A 96 37.88 3.67 -17.26
CA LEU A 96 39.11 4.05 -16.56
C LEU A 96 40.03 4.91 -17.43
N ARG A 97 40.18 4.58 -18.72
CA ARG A 97 41.00 5.38 -19.66
C ARG A 97 40.40 6.76 -19.89
N GLN A 98 39.09 6.86 -20.06
CA GLN A 98 38.39 8.14 -20.25
C GLN A 98 38.55 9.04 -19.01
N ILE A 99 38.43 8.47 -17.79
CA ILE A 99 38.70 9.19 -16.53
C ILE A 99 40.15 9.69 -16.47
N GLN A 100 41.13 8.83 -16.78
CA GLN A 100 42.55 9.21 -16.77
C GLN A 100 42.88 10.31 -17.80
N ALA A 101 42.20 10.29 -18.96
CA ALA A 101 42.33 11.30 -19.99
C ALA A 101 41.56 12.60 -19.69
N ASN A 102 40.80 12.65 -18.59
CA ASN A 102 39.89 13.74 -18.23
C ASN A 102 38.95 14.10 -19.39
N ASP A 103 38.35 13.07 -19.99
CA ASP A 103 37.45 13.21 -21.13
C ASP A 103 36.20 14.02 -20.75
N ALA A 104 35.97 15.13 -21.46
CA ALA A 104 34.83 16.02 -21.21
C ALA A 104 33.48 15.41 -21.64
N ALA A 105 33.49 14.35 -22.45
CA ALA A 105 32.27 13.65 -22.85
C ALA A 105 31.77 12.66 -21.77
N LEU A 106 32.61 12.32 -20.78
CA LEU A 106 32.25 11.42 -19.70
C LEU A 106 31.62 12.19 -18.54
N GLU A 107 30.29 12.23 -18.51
CA GLU A 107 29.53 12.96 -17.48
C GLU A 107 29.06 12.07 -16.31
N ASP A 108 28.75 10.80 -16.58
CA ASP A 108 28.22 9.84 -15.60
C ASP A 108 28.96 8.49 -15.72
N VAL A 109 29.22 7.86 -14.58
CA VAL A 109 29.92 6.58 -14.46
C VAL A 109 29.13 5.66 -13.53
N ASN A 110 28.40 4.71 -14.12
CA ASN A 110 27.66 3.69 -13.39
C ASN A 110 28.46 2.39 -13.25
N LEU A 111 28.99 2.15 -12.05
CA LEU A 111 29.73 0.94 -11.70
C LEU A 111 28.91 -0.09 -10.90
N ASN A 112 27.59 0.12 -10.75
CA ASN A 112 26.74 -0.78 -9.98
C ASN A 112 26.58 -2.13 -10.68
N ASN A 113 26.65 -3.23 -9.92
CA ASN A 113 26.35 -4.59 -10.39
C ASN A 113 27.12 -5.03 -11.66
N ILE A 114 28.31 -4.47 -11.93
CA ILE A 114 29.15 -4.93 -13.04
C ILE A 114 29.62 -6.36 -12.72
N LYS A 115 29.38 -7.27 -13.67
CA LYS A 115 29.95 -8.62 -13.61
C LYS A 115 31.42 -8.50 -13.97
N ALA A 116 32.31 -8.72 -12.99
CA ALA A 116 33.74 -8.87 -13.28
C ALA A 116 33.90 -9.97 -14.32
N SER A 117 34.34 -9.60 -15.51
CA SER A 117 34.72 -10.52 -16.59
C SER A 117 36.02 -11.23 -16.27
#